data_AF-A0A0F9EGU0-F1
#
_entry.id   AF-A0A0F9EGU0-F1
#
_cell.length_a   1.000
_cell.length_b   1.000
_cell.length_c   1.000
_cell.angle_alpha   90.00
_cell.angle_beta   90.00
_cell.angle_gamma   90.00
#
_symmetry.space_group_name_H-M   'P 1'
#
loop_
_entity.id
_entity.type
_entity.pdbx_description
1 polymer ?
#
loop_
_entity_poly.entity_id
_entity_poly.type
_entity_poly.pdbx_seq_one_letter_code
_entity_poly.pdbx_strand_id
1 'polypeptide(L)' 'MSKAASEGARHLTPKVVMEVLAKLGVERVNDLDQAQRRKFVAKVKQLVDELPEQREAPADDGGTS' A
#
# COMPACT_ATOMS: atom_id res chain seq x y z
N MET A 1 11.44 14.39 12.52
CA MET A 1 11.00 13.00 12.29
C MET A 1 9.48 12.97 12.16
N SER A 2 8.93 12.04 11.38
CA SER A 2 7.50 11.85 11.04
C SER A 2 6.97 12.55 9.77
N LYS A 3 7.63 12.35 8.62
CA LYS A 3 7.01 12.53 7.29
C LYS A 3 6.79 11.21 6.53
N ALA A 4 7.50 10.15 6.89
CA ALA A 4 7.47 8.86 6.19
C ALA A 4 6.13 8.08 6.31
N ALA A 5 5.38 8.25 7.39
CA ALA A 5 4.11 7.52 7.56
C ALA A 5 2.97 8.04 6.66
N SER A 6 3.12 9.25 6.08
CA SER A 6 2.04 9.93 5.35
C SER A 6 2.05 9.65 3.85
N GLU A 7 3.15 9.15 3.28
CA GLU A 7 3.26 8.91 1.83
C GLU A 7 2.85 7.50 1.42
N GLY A 8 3.19 6.45 2.18
CA GLY A 8 2.71 5.09 1.90
C GLY A 8 1.18 4.94 2.03
N ALA A 9 0.55 5.73 2.90
CA ALA A 9 -0.90 5.73 3.09
C ALA A 9 -1.68 6.44 1.96
N ARG A 10 -1.03 7.30 1.16
CA ARG A 10 -1.70 8.11 0.13
C ARG A 10 -2.23 7.30 -1.06
N HIS A 11 -1.72 6.09 -1.27
CA HIS A 11 -2.10 5.24 -2.40
C HIS A 11 -3.03 4.08 -2.04
N LEU A 12 -3.14 3.73 -0.75
CA LEU A 12 -4.11 2.75 -0.30
C LEU A 12 -5.49 3.41 -0.15
N THR A 13 -6.10 3.74 -1.29
CA THR A 13 -7.42 4.38 -1.29
C THR A 13 -8.49 3.40 -0.79
N PRO A 14 -9.58 3.91 -0.19
CA PRO A 14 -10.72 3.07 0.19
C PRO A 14 -11.25 2.21 -0.97
N LYS A 15 -11.14 2.69 -2.21
CA LYS A 15 -11.51 1.94 -3.42
C LYS A 15 -10.67 0.68 -3.59
N VAL A 16 -9.34 0.78 -3.46
CA VAL A 16 -8.43 -0.38 -3.58
C VAL A 16 -8.73 -1.40 -2.47
N VAL A 17 -8.99 -0.94 -1.25
CA VAL A 17 -9.37 -1.81 -0.13
C VAL A 17 -10.67 -2.55 -0.44
N MET A 18 -11.69 -1.87 -0.96
CA MET A 18 -12.95 -2.50 -1.35
C MET A 18 -12.80 -3.50 -2.50
N GLU A 19 -11.94 -3.22 -3.48
CA GLU A 19 -11.65 -4.18 -4.57
C GLU A 19 -10.97 -5.45 -4.04
N VAL A 20 -10.08 -5.34 -3.06
CA VAL A 20 -9.45 -6.51 -2.43
C VAL A 20 -10.47 -7.30 -1.61
N LEU A 21 -11.36 -6.64 -0.87
CA LEU A 21 -12.45 -7.29 -0.14
C LEU A 21 -13.41 -8.03 -1.07
N ALA A 22 -13.83 -7.38 -2.17
CA ALA A 22 -14.68 -7.98 -3.19
C ALA A 22 -14.07 -9.25 -3.80
N LYS A 23 -12.76 -9.26 -4.09
CA LYS A 23 -12.03 -10.45 -4.57
C LYS A 23 -11.99 -11.59 -3.56
N LEU A 24 -12.11 -11.29 -2.26
CA LEU A 24 -12.21 -12.28 -1.20
C LEU A 24 -13.66 -12.73 -0.95
N GLY A 25 -14.63 -12.16 -1.66
CA GLY A 25 -16.05 -12.45 -1.51
C GLY A 25 -16.66 -11.85 -0.25
N VAL A 26 -16.06 -10.76 0.28
CA VAL A 26 -16.46 -10.15 1.55
C VAL A 26 -16.82 -8.69 1.34
N GLU A 27 -17.89 -8.23 1.98
CA GLU A 27 -18.34 -6.84 1.85
C GLU A 27 -17.61 -5.88 2.81
N ARG A 28 -17.25 -6.35 4.01
CA ARG A 28 -16.61 -5.51 5.04
C ARG A 28 -15.41 -6.21 5.68
N VAL A 29 -14.41 -5.43 6.10
CA VAL A 29 -13.21 -5.95 6.78
C VAL A 29 -13.56 -6.75 8.04
N ASN A 30 -14.63 -6.36 8.75
CA ASN A 30 -15.09 -7.04 9.96
C ASN A 30 -15.61 -8.45 9.68
N ASP A 31 -16.11 -8.69 8.48
CA ASP A 31 -16.69 -9.98 8.06
C ASP A 31 -15.60 -10.96 7.57
N LEU A 32 -14.32 -10.56 7.59
CA LEU A 32 -13.21 -11.44 7.23
C LEU A 32 -12.94 -12.48 8.33
N ASP A 33 -13.01 -13.75 7.96
CA ASP A 33 -12.51 -14.86 8.76
C ASP A 33 -10.98 -14.84 8.87
N GLN A 34 -10.40 -15.57 9.82
CA GLN A 34 -8.95 -15.57 10.07
C GLN A 34 -8.13 -15.95 8.82
N ALA A 35 -8.62 -16.87 7.99
CA ALA A 35 -7.96 -17.22 6.73
C ALA A 35 -8.03 -16.08 5.71
N GLN A 36 -9.18 -15.40 5.60
CA GLN A 36 -9.36 -14.28 4.69
C GLN A 36 -8.60 -13.04 5.16
N ARG A 37 -8.52 -12.77 6.46
CA ARG A 37 -7.70 -11.70 7.04
C ARG A 37 -6.23 -11.85 6.65
N ARG A 38 -5.69 -13.06 6.75
CA ARG A 38 -4.30 -13.34 6.32
C ARG A 38 -4.09 -13.04 4.83
N LYS A 39 -5.03 -13.47 3.98
CA LYS A 39 -4.98 -13.18 2.53
C LYS A 39 -5.12 -11.69 2.24
N PHE A 40 -6.03 -10.99 2.93
CA PHE A 40 -6.25 -9.56 2.82
C PHE A 40 -4.98 -8.78 3.16
N VAL A 41 -4.39 -9.05 4.33
CA VAL A 41 -3.15 -8.39 4.78
C VAL A 41 -2.00 -8.66 3.81
N ALA A 42 -1.82 -9.90 3.35
CA ALA A 42 -0.79 -10.23 2.37
C ALA A 42 -0.96 -9.45 1.06
N LYS A 43 -2.22 -9.33 0.57
CA LYS A 43 -2.51 -8.61 -0.68
C LYS A 43 -2.35 -7.10 -0.55
N VAL A 44 -2.80 -6.53 0.56
CA VAL A 44 -2.60 -5.11 0.88
C VAL A 44 -1.11 -4.80 0.99
N LYS A 45 -0.34 -5.64 1.68
CA LYS A 45 1.11 -5.46 1.79
C LYS A 45 1.81 -5.55 0.42
N GLN A 46 1.47 -6.54 -0.39
CA GLN A 46 1.98 -6.64 -1.76
C GLN A 46 1.71 -5.36 -2.57
N LEU A 47 0.48 -4.82 -2.49
CA LEU A 47 0.14 -3.58 -3.19
C LEU A 47 0.92 -2.39 -2.66
N VAL A 48 1.19 -2.31 -1.36
CA VAL A 48 2.04 -1.27 -0.78
C VAL A 48 3.49 -1.39 -1.24
N ASP A 49 4.03 -2.61 -1.28
CA ASP A 49 5.41 -2.88 -1.69
C ASP A 49 5.60 -2.72 -3.22
N GLU A 50 4.55 -2.93 -4.03
CA GLU A 50 4.55 -2.72 -5.48
C GLU A 50 4.35 -1.26 -5.90
N LEU A 51 3.85 -0.41 -5.00
CA LEU A 51 3.92 1.02 -5.25
C LEU A 51 5.39 1.36 -5.36
N PRO A 52 5.81 2.04 -6.43
CA PRO A 52 7.14 2.59 -6.44
C PRO A 52 7.17 3.54 -5.24
N GLU A 53 7.88 3.13 -4.17
CA GLU A 53 8.60 4.11 -3.38
C GLU A 53 9.22 4.99 -4.45
N GLN A 54 8.79 6.25 -4.52
CA GLN A 54 9.58 7.25 -5.17
C GLN A 54 10.88 7.19 -4.38
N ARG A 55 11.79 6.31 -4.81
CA ARG A 55 13.21 6.50 -4.68
C ARG A 55 13.32 7.97 -5.03
N GLU A 56 13.54 8.79 -4.02
CA GLU A 56 14.40 9.93 -4.16
C GLU A 56 15.57 9.36 -4.95
N ALA A 57 15.53 9.50 -6.29
CA ALA A 57 16.74 9.53 -7.05
C ALA A 57 17.52 10.60 -6.29
N PRO A 58 18.67 10.28 -5.67
CA PRO A 58 19.53 11.35 -5.25
C PRO A 58 19.67 12.19 -6.52
N ALA A 59 19.16 13.42 -6.48
CA ALA A 59 19.43 14.37 -7.51
C ALA A 59 20.94 14.35 -7.60
N ASP A 60 21.44 13.77 -8.69
CA ASP A 60 22.81 13.91 -9.13
C ASP A 60 22.92 15.42 -9.42
N ASP A 61 23.11 16.18 -8.34
CA ASP A 61 23.36 17.60 -8.41
C ASP A 61 24.76 17.70 -8.97
N GLY A 62 24.76 17.94 -10.27
CA GLY A 62 25.85 17.69 -11.17
C GLY A 62 27.16 18.29 -10.67
N GLY A 63 28.24 17.62 -11.06
CA GLY A 63 29.55 18.22 -11.05
C GLY A 63 29.49 19.60 -11.68
N THR A 64 29.76 20.61 -10.87
CA THR A 64 30.20 21.90 -11.35
C THR A 64 31.69 22.01 -11.04
N SER A 65 32.47 21.82 -12.10
CA SER A 65 33.75 22.46 -12.42
C SER A 65 34.88 22.48 -11.38
#